data_AF-X0U617-F1
#
_entry.id   AF-X0U617-F1
#
_cell.length_a   1.000
_cell.length_b   1.000
_cell.length_c   1.000
_cell.angle_alpha   90.00
_cell.angle_beta   90.00
_cell.angle_gamma   90.00
#
_symmetry.space_group_name_H-M   'P 1'
#
loop_
_entity.id
_entity.type
_entity.pdbx_description
1 polymer ?
#
loop_
_entity_poly.entity_id
_entity_poly.type
_entity_poly.pdbx_seq_one_letter_code
_entity_poly.pdbx_strand_id
1 'polypeptide(L)'
;TSTASTGYGSDMRIKPDLTHFYDNIYTTYSSTGYGQFGGTSGATPCTVGHFGLLMQMWHAGVFPGFGGGASVFADRPKSTTAKALMINNAYRYNWKAGGSNANMWRNRQGWGMAHPGNLYTNRNKLFIINETDIIKPLEKRTYELTVPPGEPEFAATLVYIDVQGNPAVQTQHRVNDLSLRVISPSQVSYWGNNGMWDTNSGQQGGPDGDNWTAPGGSRDVKNTTENVFLQNPEAGKWQVIISGDEITKDTHVETPALDADYALVVRGVIAAAPPC
;
A
#
# COMPACT_ATOMS: atom_id res chain seq x y z
N THR A 1 -25.02 -0.67 14.60
CA THR A 1 -24.75 -0.23 13.22
C THR A 1 -23.63 0.77 13.26
N SER A 2 -22.51 0.52 12.58
CA SER A 2 -21.36 1.45 12.57
C SER A 2 -21.66 2.63 11.65
N THR A 3 -21.28 3.85 12.07
CA THR A 3 -21.35 5.08 11.26
C THR A 3 -19.98 5.45 10.68
N ALA A 4 -19.03 4.50 10.62
CA ALA A 4 -17.74 4.73 10.00
C ALA A 4 -17.94 5.14 8.53
N SER A 5 -17.25 6.19 8.09
CA SER A 5 -17.19 6.53 6.68
C SER A 5 -16.55 5.39 5.90
N THR A 6 -17.23 4.94 4.85
CA THR A 6 -16.70 3.99 3.89
C THR A 6 -16.33 4.72 2.62
N GLY A 7 -15.36 4.17 1.87
CA GLY A 7 -15.09 4.63 0.53
C GLY A 7 -16.28 4.47 -0.42
N TYR A 8 -16.16 5.01 -1.62
CA TYR A 8 -14.94 5.59 -2.21
C TYR A 8 -14.78 7.08 -1.90
N GLY A 9 -13.61 7.64 -2.26
CA GLY A 9 -13.56 9.07 -2.58
C GLY A 9 -14.57 9.39 -3.69
N SER A 10 -14.98 10.66 -3.83
CA SER A 10 -15.94 11.06 -4.87
C SER A 10 -15.46 10.75 -6.29
N ASP A 11 -14.15 10.66 -6.50
CA ASP A 11 -13.51 10.26 -7.76
C ASP A 11 -13.23 8.74 -7.86
N MET A 12 -13.91 7.95 -7.03
CA MET A 12 -13.82 6.48 -6.93
C MET A 12 -12.51 5.92 -6.35
N ARG A 13 -11.58 6.73 -5.85
CA ARG A 13 -10.36 6.21 -5.19
C ARG A 13 -10.67 5.40 -3.93
N ILE A 14 -9.88 4.36 -3.70
CA ILE A 14 -10.00 3.48 -2.53
C ILE A 14 -9.71 4.28 -1.27
N LYS A 15 -10.72 4.34 -0.40
CA LYS A 15 -10.62 4.84 0.98
C LYS A 15 -11.44 3.94 1.92
N PRO A 16 -11.05 3.82 3.20
CA PRO A 16 -9.78 4.28 3.77
C PRO A 16 -8.56 3.53 3.18
N ASP A 17 -7.34 3.97 3.45
CA ASP A 17 -6.14 3.20 3.05
C ASP A 17 -5.91 2.00 4.01
N LEU A 18 -6.08 2.23 5.31
CA LEU A 18 -5.95 1.25 6.38
C LEU A 18 -7.13 1.39 7.34
N THR A 19 -7.45 0.33 8.05
CA THR A 19 -8.49 0.31 9.08
C THR A 19 -7.94 -0.09 10.45
N HIS A 20 -8.73 0.13 11.50
CA HIS A 20 -8.47 -0.38 12.85
C HIS A 20 -9.80 -0.49 13.62
N PHE A 21 -9.75 -1.03 14.84
CA PHE A 21 -10.90 -1.12 15.74
C PHE A 21 -11.66 0.20 15.85
N TYR A 22 -12.97 0.14 15.61
CA TYR A 22 -13.86 1.30 15.55
C TYR A 22 -14.55 1.60 16.89
N ASP A 23 -14.98 0.58 17.62
CA ASP A 23 -15.75 0.70 18.87
C ASP A 23 -15.03 0.01 20.04
N ASN A 24 -15.49 0.34 21.25
CA ASN A 24 -15.05 -0.27 22.51
C ASN A 24 -13.53 -0.19 22.74
N ILE A 25 -12.93 0.94 22.38
CA ILE A 25 -11.50 1.20 22.59
C ILE A 25 -11.35 1.76 24.00
N TYR A 26 -10.79 0.95 24.90
CA TYR A 26 -10.52 1.40 26.27
C TYR A 26 -9.24 2.25 26.29
N THR A 27 -9.40 3.54 26.57
CA THR A 27 -8.32 4.54 26.46
C THR A 27 -8.43 5.60 27.54
N THR A 28 -7.41 6.46 27.65
CA THR A 28 -7.42 7.61 28.57
C THR A 28 -8.60 8.53 28.24
N TYR A 29 -9.43 8.83 29.24
CA TYR A 29 -10.68 9.58 29.04
C TYR A 29 -10.78 10.85 29.91
N SER A 30 -10.13 10.84 31.06
CA SER A 30 -10.04 11.99 31.97
C SER A 30 -8.60 12.13 32.48
N SER A 31 -8.33 13.17 33.28
CA SER A 31 -7.00 13.44 33.84
C SER A 31 -6.44 12.31 34.71
N THR A 32 -7.30 11.41 35.20
CA THR A 32 -6.91 10.32 36.12
C THR A 32 -7.54 8.97 35.79
N GLY A 33 -8.26 8.85 34.66
CA GLY A 33 -9.11 7.69 34.40
C GLY A 33 -9.12 7.22 32.95
N TYR A 34 -9.55 5.97 32.79
CA TYR A 34 -9.76 5.31 31.51
C TYR A 34 -11.27 5.14 31.27
N GLY A 35 -11.66 5.11 30.01
CA GLY A 35 -13.04 4.96 29.57
C GLY A 35 -13.13 4.37 28.17
N GLN A 36 -14.35 4.09 27.74
CA GLN A 36 -14.62 3.62 26.38
C GLN A 36 -14.66 4.80 25.41
N PHE A 37 -13.97 4.67 24.29
CA PHE A 37 -14.03 5.59 23.16
C PHE A 37 -14.28 4.81 21.86
N GLY A 38 -14.71 5.51 20.83
CA GLY A 38 -15.02 4.89 19.55
C GLY A 38 -15.04 5.90 18.42
N GLY A 39 -15.45 5.44 17.24
CA GLY A 39 -15.36 6.21 16.02
C GLY A 39 -14.03 6.04 15.30
N THR A 40 -13.98 6.54 14.07
CA THR A 40 -12.72 6.63 13.30
C THR A 40 -11.68 7.48 14.05
N SER A 41 -12.11 8.45 14.87
CA SER A 41 -11.24 9.21 15.78
C SER A 41 -10.51 8.36 16.81
N GLY A 42 -11.06 7.20 17.20
CA GLY A 42 -10.38 6.22 18.04
C GLY A 42 -9.52 5.25 17.25
N ALA A 43 -9.94 4.89 16.03
CA ALA A 43 -9.18 4.02 15.14
C ALA A 43 -7.86 4.67 14.66
N THR A 44 -7.91 5.95 14.28
CA THR A 44 -6.75 6.70 13.77
C THR A 44 -5.53 6.68 14.71
N PRO A 45 -5.63 7.01 16.02
CA PRO A 45 -4.48 6.97 16.91
C PRO A 45 -3.94 5.54 17.13
N CYS A 46 -4.79 4.50 17.05
CA CYS A 46 -4.29 3.12 17.03
C CYS A 46 -3.36 2.89 15.84
N THR A 47 -3.80 3.28 14.62
CA THR A 47 -2.95 3.21 13.42
C THR A 47 -1.69 4.06 13.55
N VAL A 48 -1.77 5.28 14.09
CA VAL A 48 -0.59 6.15 14.32
C VAL A 48 0.42 5.48 15.25
N GLY A 49 -0.01 4.86 16.34
CA GLY A 49 0.88 4.10 17.23
C GLY A 49 1.60 2.96 16.49
N HIS A 50 0.91 2.29 15.55
CA HIS A 50 1.50 1.24 14.73
C HIS A 50 2.57 1.82 13.77
N PHE A 51 2.33 3.00 13.19
CA PHE A 51 3.36 3.72 12.42
C PHE A 51 4.55 4.10 13.30
N GLY A 52 4.33 4.50 14.56
CA GLY A 52 5.40 4.73 15.53
C GLY A 52 6.30 3.50 15.71
N LEU A 53 5.71 2.30 15.84
CA LEU A 53 6.46 1.04 15.90
C LEU A 53 7.24 0.78 14.60
N LEU A 54 6.67 1.06 13.43
CA LEU A 54 7.38 0.98 12.17
C LEU A 54 8.60 1.90 12.14
N MET A 55 8.46 3.17 12.55
CA MET A 55 9.59 4.11 12.58
C MET A 55 10.70 3.61 13.51
N GLN A 56 10.32 3.09 14.68
CA GLN A 56 11.28 2.49 15.62
C GLN A 56 11.99 1.27 15.01
N MET A 57 11.26 0.36 14.37
CA MET A 57 11.85 -0.83 13.71
C MET A 57 12.81 -0.43 12.60
N TRP A 58 12.44 0.57 11.79
CA TRP A 58 13.31 1.09 10.75
C TRP A 58 14.62 1.60 11.31
N HIS A 59 14.56 2.51 12.27
CA HIS A 59 15.73 3.10 12.88
C HIS A 59 16.64 2.04 13.54
N ALA A 60 16.03 1.04 14.18
CA ALA A 60 16.73 -0.08 14.81
C ALA A 60 17.36 -1.08 13.82
N GLY A 61 17.26 -0.85 12.52
CA GLY A 61 17.86 -1.70 11.49
C GLY A 61 17.16 -3.06 11.32
N VAL A 62 15.86 -3.13 11.63
CA VAL A 62 15.07 -4.36 11.49
C VAL A 62 14.92 -4.77 10.02
N PHE A 63 14.92 -3.80 9.10
CA PHE A 63 14.85 -4.03 7.66
C PHE A 63 16.26 -4.01 7.06
N PRO A 64 16.72 -5.08 6.38
CA PRO A 64 18.06 -5.13 5.81
C PRO A 64 18.37 -3.92 4.92
N GLY A 65 19.50 -3.26 5.18
CA GLY A 65 19.96 -2.09 4.41
C GLY A 65 19.38 -0.74 4.85
N PHE A 66 18.53 -0.70 5.87
CA PHE A 66 17.97 0.53 6.44
C PHE A 66 18.28 0.64 7.93
N GLY A 67 18.20 1.86 8.47
CA GLY A 67 18.43 2.13 9.89
C GLY A 67 19.84 2.64 10.23
N GLY A 68 20.13 2.75 11.52
CA GLY A 68 21.46 3.11 12.03
C GLY A 68 21.82 4.60 11.99
N GLY A 69 20.87 5.48 11.70
CA GLY A 69 21.10 6.92 11.72
C GLY A 69 21.22 7.51 13.14
N ALA A 70 21.27 8.83 13.25
CA ALA A 70 21.49 9.51 14.53
C ALA A 70 20.30 9.45 15.50
N SER A 71 19.07 9.31 15.00
CA SER A 71 17.86 9.15 15.79
C SER A 71 16.70 8.64 14.94
N VAL A 72 15.65 8.12 15.59
CA VAL A 72 14.38 7.72 14.92
C VAL A 72 13.70 8.85 14.14
N PHE A 73 14.04 10.11 14.41
CA PHE A 73 13.50 11.26 13.67
C PHE A 73 14.32 11.60 12.42
N ALA A 74 15.63 11.36 12.48
CA ALA A 74 16.55 11.59 11.37
C ALA A 74 16.62 10.40 10.41
N ASP A 75 16.31 9.20 10.91
CA ASP A 75 16.40 7.93 10.18
C ASP A 75 15.09 7.15 10.33
N ARG A 76 14.22 7.37 9.35
CA ARG A 76 12.88 6.83 9.24
C ARG A 76 12.52 6.69 7.76
N PRO A 77 11.59 5.78 7.39
CA PRO A 77 11.10 5.71 6.02
C PRO A 77 10.47 7.04 5.61
N LYS A 78 10.52 7.33 4.32
CA LYS A 78 9.70 8.36 3.71
C LYS A 78 8.21 8.05 3.92
N SER A 79 7.34 9.06 3.85
CA SER A 79 5.92 8.87 4.15
C SER A 79 5.23 7.89 3.19
N THR A 80 5.60 7.91 1.90
CA THR A 80 5.12 6.96 0.90
C THR A 80 5.57 5.54 1.23
N THR A 81 6.84 5.35 1.60
CA THR A 81 7.41 4.06 1.99
C THR A 81 6.81 3.53 3.27
N ALA A 82 6.57 4.40 4.26
CA ALA A 82 5.90 4.01 5.49
C ALA A 82 4.49 3.49 5.21
N LYS A 83 3.75 4.19 4.33
CA LYS A 83 2.43 3.78 3.88
C LYS A 83 2.48 2.46 3.11
N ALA A 84 3.42 2.30 2.18
CA ALA A 84 3.60 1.10 1.38
C ALA A 84 3.93 -0.13 2.26
N LEU A 85 4.84 -0.01 3.23
CA LEU A 85 5.19 -1.08 4.16
C LEU A 85 3.98 -1.57 4.97
N MET A 86 3.16 -0.64 5.46
CA MET A 86 1.98 -0.96 6.25
C MET A 86 0.86 -1.58 5.41
N ILE A 87 0.64 -1.09 4.19
CA ILE A 87 -0.35 -1.65 3.26
C ILE A 87 0.05 -3.06 2.82
N ASN A 88 1.31 -3.22 2.39
CA ASN A 88 1.84 -4.50 1.90
C ASN A 88 1.77 -5.61 2.96
N ASN A 89 1.88 -5.25 4.24
CA ASN A 89 1.86 -6.17 5.37
C ASN A 89 0.58 -6.14 6.20
N ALA A 90 -0.45 -5.42 5.76
CA ALA A 90 -1.70 -5.31 6.48
C ALA A 90 -2.36 -6.68 6.70
N TYR A 91 -3.04 -6.83 7.83
CA TYR A 91 -3.99 -7.91 8.02
C TYR A 91 -5.23 -7.63 7.16
N ARG A 92 -5.46 -8.47 6.15
CA ARG A 92 -6.62 -8.35 5.27
C ARG A 92 -7.75 -9.24 5.78
N TYR A 93 -8.91 -8.65 6.05
CA TYR A 93 -10.11 -9.41 6.37
C TYR A 93 -10.55 -10.19 5.13
N ASN A 94 -10.77 -11.50 5.27
CA ASN A 94 -11.29 -12.33 4.19
C ASN A 94 -12.83 -12.28 4.18
N TRP A 95 -13.41 -11.29 3.48
CA TRP A 95 -14.86 -11.16 3.39
C TRP A 95 -15.52 -12.25 2.55
N LYS A 96 -14.78 -12.85 1.60
CA LYS A 96 -15.27 -13.95 0.76
C LYS A 96 -15.55 -15.22 1.56
N ALA A 97 -14.88 -15.41 2.70
CA ALA A 97 -15.17 -16.50 3.63
C ALA A 97 -16.51 -16.35 4.38
N GLY A 98 -17.16 -15.18 4.31
CA GLY A 98 -18.41 -14.92 5.02
C GLY A 98 -18.24 -14.70 6.52
N GLY A 99 -19.31 -14.96 7.29
CA GLY A 99 -19.32 -14.81 8.75
C GLY A 99 -19.21 -13.36 9.22
N SER A 100 -18.54 -13.13 10.36
CA SER A 100 -18.36 -11.80 10.96
C SER A 100 -17.58 -10.82 10.07
N ASN A 101 -16.85 -11.32 9.08
CA ASN A 101 -16.07 -10.52 8.13
C ASN A 101 -16.82 -10.26 6.82
N ALA A 102 -18.03 -10.80 6.64
CA ALA A 102 -18.74 -10.80 5.36
C ALA A 102 -19.02 -9.40 4.78
N ASN A 103 -18.94 -8.35 5.60
CA ASN A 103 -19.19 -6.97 5.21
C ASN A 103 -17.91 -6.10 5.17
N MET A 104 -16.73 -6.68 5.40
CA MET A 104 -15.45 -5.99 5.39
C MET A 104 -14.88 -5.95 3.97
N TRP A 105 -15.62 -5.40 3.00
CA TRP A 105 -15.15 -5.27 1.62
C TRP A 105 -14.09 -4.16 1.49
N ARG A 106 -13.52 -3.99 0.29
CA ARG A 106 -12.40 -3.06 0.04
C ARG A 106 -12.71 -1.61 0.45
N ASN A 107 -13.93 -1.10 0.21
CA ASN A 107 -14.31 0.25 0.66
C ASN A 107 -14.47 0.42 2.18
N ARG A 108 -14.45 -0.66 2.96
CA ARG A 108 -14.58 -0.60 4.43
C ARG A 108 -13.26 -0.85 5.12
N GLN A 109 -12.56 -1.90 4.72
CA GLN A 109 -11.27 -2.24 5.33
C GLN A 109 -10.09 -1.48 4.69
N GLY A 110 -10.29 -0.83 3.55
CA GLY A 110 -9.19 -0.31 2.76
C GLY A 110 -8.29 -1.46 2.31
N TRP A 111 -6.98 -1.31 2.47
CA TRP A 111 -6.02 -2.39 2.22
C TRP A 111 -5.83 -3.36 3.40
N GLY A 112 -6.57 -3.14 4.49
CA GLY A 112 -6.55 -4.00 5.68
C GLY A 112 -6.21 -3.23 6.95
N MET A 113 -6.04 -3.96 8.04
CA MET A 113 -5.64 -3.43 9.34
C MET A 113 -4.12 -3.38 9.47
N ALA A 114 -3.57 -2.26 9.96
CA ALA A 114 -2.14 -2.14 10.21
C ALA A 114 -1.65 -3.28 11.14
N HIS A 115 -0.58 -3.98 10.76
CA HIS A 115 -0.15 -5.18 11.48
C HIS A 115 1.39 -5.30 11.57
N PRO A 116 2.05 -4.58 12.51
CA PRO A 116 3.49 -4.63 12.74
C PRO A 116 4.05 -6.04 12.95
N GLY A 117 3.25 -6.98 13.49
CA GLY A 117 3.66 -8.37 13.61
C GLY A 117 3.91 -9.06 12.26
N ASN A 118 3.10 -8.74 11.24
CA ASN A 118 3.31 -9.27 9.88
C ASN A 118 4.51 -8.60 9.23
N LEU A 119 4.60 -7.28 9.41
CA LEU A 119 5.73 -6.49 8.92
C LEU A 119 7.05 -7.01 9.49
N TYR A 120 7.11 -7.25 10.80
CA TYR A 120 8.27 -7.86 11.45
C TYR A 120 8.51 -9.26 10.91
N THR A 121 7.50 -10.14 10.86
CA THR A 121 7.64 -11.51 10.35
C THR A 121 8.27 -11.56 8.95
N ASN A 122 7.88 -10.63 8.07
CA ASN A 122 8.32 -10.59 6.68
C ASN A 122 9.59 -9.75 6.43
N ARG A 123 10.17 -9.10 7.45
CA ARG A 123 11.28 -8.13 7.34
C ARG A 123 12.46 -8.57 6.46
N ASN A 124 12.78 -9.86 6.43
CA ASN A 124 13.89 -10.44 5.66
C ASN A 124 13.49 -10.91 4.26
N LYS A 125 12.27 -10.62 3.82
CA LYS A 125 11.71 -11.02 2.52
C LYS A 125 11.20 -9.81 1.73
N LEU A 126 11.74 -8.63 2.05
CA LEU A 126 11.32 -7.37 1.46
C LEU A 126 12.38 -6.85 0.50
N PHE A 127 11.90 -6.27 -0.59
CA PHE A 127 12.61 -5.32 -1.42
C PHE A 127 11.93 -3.96 -1.25
N ILE A 128 12.71 -2.91 -1.02
CA ILE A 128 12.19 -1.59 -0.64
C ILE A 128 12.90 -0.51 -1.46
N ILE A 129 12.11 0.34 -2.13
CA ILE A 129 12.51 1.63 -2.69
C ILE A 129 11.96 2.72 -1.77
N ASN A 130 12.86 3.53 -1.21
CA ASN A 130 12.53 4.59 -0.26
C ASN A 130 12.60 5.98 -0.91
N GLU A 131 11.84 6.18 -2.00
CA GLU A 131 11.92 7.38 -2.87
C GLU A 131 13.32 7.61 -3.46
N THR A 132 14.11 6.55 -3.63
CA THR A 132 15.48 6.64 -4.20
C THR A 132 15.48 6.66 -5.72
N ASP A 133 14.40 6.16 -6.33
CA ASP A 133 14.28 6.00 -7.76
C ASP A 133 13.36 7.06 -8.35
N ILE A 134 13.81 7.67 -9.45
CA ILE A 134 13.12 8.74 -10.16
C ILE A 134 12.55 8.21 -11.48
N ILE A 135 11.36 8.63 -11.86
CA ILE A 135 10.71 8.26 -13.11
C ILE A 135 10.24 9.49 -13.89
N LYS A 136 10.65 9.56 -15.16
CA LYS A 136 10.27 10.63 -16.09
C LYS A 136 9.00 10.28 -16.87
N PRO A 137 8.36 11.26 -17.55
CA PRO A 137 7.23 10.99 -18.43
C PRO A 137 7.52 9.86 -19.42
N LEU A 138 6.62 8.88 -19.48
CA LEU A 138 6.65 7.68 -20.33
C LEU A 138 7.82 6.71 -20.04
N GLU A 139 8.64 6.99 -19.03
CA GLU A 139 9.71 6.10 -18.62
C GLU A 139 9.15 4.87 -17.91
N LYS A 140 9.93 3.78 -17.96
CA LYS A 140 9.68 2.57 -17.19
C LYS A 140 10.92 2.18 -16.41
N ARG A 141 10.72 1.79 -15.16
CA ARG A 141 11.72 1.10 -14.35
C ARG A 141 11.29 -0.34 -14.12
N THR A 142 12.22 -1.27 -14.33
CA THR A 142 11.97 -2.71 -14.17
C THR A 142 12.92 -3.27 -13.12
N TYR A 143 12.34 -3.95 -12.13
CA TYR A 143 13.06 -4.68 -11.10
C TYR A 143 12.90 -6.18 -11.35
N GLU A 144 14.01 -6.89 -11.54
CA GLU A 144 14.02 -8.35 -11.56
C GLU A 144 14.17 -8.88 -10.13
N LEU A 145 13.12 -9.50 -9.60
CA LEU A 145 13.09 -10.03 -8.24
C LEU A 145 12.87 -11.53 -8.26
N THR A 146 13.53 -12.26 -7.37
CA THR A 146 13.42 -13.73 -7.30
C THR A 146 12.50 -14.14 -6.16
N VAL A 147 11.44 -14.88 -6.49
CA VAL A 147 10.56 -15.55 -5.51
C VAL A 147 11.12 -16.93 -5.22
N PRO A 148 11.41 -17.28 -3.95
CA PRO A 148 11.92 -18.59 -3.60
C PRO A 148 10.83 -19.69 -3.70
N PRO A 149 11.23 -20.96 -3.88
CA PRO A 149 10.28 -22.08 -3.85
C PRO A 149 9.44 -22.13 -2.58
N GLY A 150 8.12 -22.32 -2.75
CA GLY A 150 7.19 -22.49 -1.63
C GLY A 150 6.85 -21.20 -0.88
N GLU A 151 7.17 -20.01 -1.42
CA GLU A 151 6.70 -18.76 -0.82
C GLU A 151 5.16 -18.73 -0.84
N PRO A 152 4.49 -18.48 0.31
CA PRO A 152 3.03 -18.52 0.37
C PRO A 152 2.36 -17.31 -0.28
N GLU A 153 3.08 -16.20 -0.41
CA GLU A 153 2.51 -14.96 -0.91
C GLU A 153 3.56 -14.05 -1.58
N PHE A 154 3.20 -13.48 -2.72
CA PHE A 154 3.89 -12.36 -3.34
C PHE A 154 3.03 -11.10 -3.18
N ALA A 155 3.63 -9.99 -2.77
CA ALA A 155 2.92 -8.73 -2.66
C ALA A 155 3.79 -7.55 -3.11
N ALA A 156 3.39 -6.82 -4.14
CA ALA A 156 4.00 -5.56 -4.56
C ALA A 156 3.06 -4.39 -4.27
N THR A 157 3.57 -3.33 -3.65
CA THR A 157 2.82 -2.12 -3.31
C THR A 157 3.59 -0.90 -3.77
N LEU A 158 3.03 -0.19 -4.74
CA LEU A 158 3.46 1.12 -5.22
C LEU A 158 2.69 2.21 -4.46
N VAL A 159 3.40 3.22 -3.96
CA VAL A 159 2.80 4.44 -3.39
C VAL A 159 3.61 5.65 -3.86
N TYR A 160 2.94 6.69 -4.32
CA TYR A 160 3.56 7.99 -4.63
C TYR A 160 2.73 9.14 -4.06
N ILE A 161 3.41 10.27 -3.82
CA ILE A 161 2.75 11.54 -3.52
C ILE A 161 2.46 12.22 -4.85
N ASP A 162 1.18 12.48 -5.09
CA ASP A 162 0.72 13.27 -6.21
C ASP A 162 0.50 14.73 -5.79
N VAL A 163 0.48 15.64 -6.76
CA VAL A 163 0.12 17.03 -6.47
C VAL A 163 -1.36 17.15 -6.10
N GLN A 164 -1.75 18.30 -5.54
CA GLN A 164 -3.15 18.57 -5.24
C GLN A 164 -4.02 18.54 -6.51
N GLY A 165 -5.08 17.74 -6.49
CA GLY A 165 -6.08 17.68 -7.55
C GLY A 165 -6.91 18.95 -7.67
N ASN A 166 -7.58 19.13 -8.81
CA ASN A 166 -8.50 20.25 -9.01
C ASN A 166 -9.84 19.97 -8.30
N PRO A 167 -10.24 20.76 -7.27
CA PRO A 167 -11.48 20.52 -6.54
C PRO A 167 -12.75 20.71 -7.39
N ALA A 168 -12.67 21.35 -8.56
CA ALA A 168 -13.79 21.44 -9.48
C ALA A 168 -14.02 20.14 -10.28
N VAL A 169 -13.05 19.22 -10.32
CA VAL A 169 -13.10 17.99 -11.10
C VAL A 169 -13.35 16.79 -10.18
N GLN A 170 -14.63 16.52 -9.90
CA GLN A 170 -15.02 15.46 -8.96
C GLN A 170 -14.81 14.03 -9.50
N THR A 171 -14.58 13.89 -10.81
CA THR A 171 -14.39 12.59 -11.46
C THR A 171 -12.94 12.14 -11.48
N GLN A 172 -11.98 13.04 -11.24
CA GLN A 172 -10.54 12.76 -11.30
C GLN A 172 -9.77 13.72 -10.41
N HIS A 173 -9.24 13.24 -9.29
CA HIS A 173 -8.36 14.05 -8.44
C HIS A 173 -6.88 13.77 -8.63
N ARG A 174 -6.53 12.60 -9.17
CA ARG A 174 -5.14 12.27 -9.51
C ARG A 174 -4.68 13.07 -10.73
N VAL A 175 -3.50 13.67 -10.64
CA VAL A 175 -2.85 14.47 -11.69
C VAL A 175 -1.74 13.67 -12.38
N ASN A 176 -0.78 13.11 -11.64
CA ASN A 176 0.25 12.23 -12.20
C ASN A 176 -0.20 10.76 -12.13
N ASP A 177 0.05 10.00 -13.19
CA ASP A 177 -0.19 8.56 -13.32
C ASP A 177 1.12 7.78 -13.28
N LEU A 178 1.40 7.15 -12.15
CA LEU A 178 2.39 6.08 -12.06
C LEU A 178 1.64 4.75 -11.91
N SER A 179 1.93 3.79 -12.80
CA SER A 179 1.30 2.47 -12.78
C SER A 179 2.25 1.35 -12.36
N LEU A 180 1.70 0.35 -11.69
CA LEU A 180 2.35 -0.90 -11.32
C LEU A 180 1.92 -2.04 -12.24
N ARG A 181 2.90 -2.75 -12.81
CA ARG A 181 2.69 -4.00 -13.52
C ARG A 181 3.68 -5.06 -13.06
N VAL A 182 3.19 -6.27 -12.83
CA VAL A 182 4.01 -7.41 -12.44
C VAL A 182 3.89 -8.52 -13.48
N ILE A 183 5.00 -9.16 -13.86
CA ILE A 183 5.03 -10.27 -14.81
C ILE A 183 5.67 -11.50 -14.13
N SER A 184 4.96 -12.63 -14.15
CA SER A 184 5.42 -13.91 -13.60
C SER A 184 6.51 -14.57 -14.46
N PRO A 185 7.23 -15.58 -13.95
CA PRO A 185 8.16 -16.37 -14.75
C PRO A 185 7.46 -17.00 -15.97
N SER A 186 6.23 -17.49 -15.78
CA SER A 186 5.32 -17.98 -16.84
C SER A 186 4.72 -16.89 -17.76
N GLN A 187 5.19 -15.64 -17.68
CA GLN A 187 4.74 -14.51 -18.51
C GLN A 187 3.27 -14.07 -18.29
N VAL A 188 2.68 -14.42 -17.16
CA VAL A 188 1.37 -13.90 -16.76
C VAL A 188 1.54 -12.48 -16.24
N SER A 189 0.76 -11.56 -16.80
CA SER A 189 0.76 -10.15 -16.42
C SER A 189 -0.28 -9.86 -15.34
N TYR A 190 0.05 -9.01 -14.38
CA TYR A 190 -0.85 -8.52 -13.33
C TYR A 190 -0.72 -7.01 -13.24
N TRP A 191 -1.82 -6.29 -13.49
CA TRP A 191 -1.87 -4.84 -13.27
C TRP A 191 -2.26 -4.52 -11.83
N GLY A 192 -1.74 -3.40 -11.32
CA GLY A 192 -2.07 -2.89 -10.00
C GLY A 192 -3.58 -2.80 -9.79
N ASN A 193 -4.02 -3.27 -8.62
CA ASN A 193 -5.40 -3.27 -8.15
C ASN A 193 -6.41 -4.08 -9.00
N ASN A 194 -5.98 -4.73 -10.09
CA ASN A 194 -6.86 -5.47 -10.98
C ASN A 194 -7.58 -6.63 -10.26
N GLY A 195 -8.90 -6.75 -10.46
CA GLY A 195 -9.73 -7.77 -9.81
C GLY A 195 -9.96 -7.56 -8.31
N MET A 196 -9.34 -6.54 -7.70
CA MET A 196 -9.55 -6.18 -6.30
C MET A 196 -10.72 -5.18 -6.15
N TRP A 197 -11.53 -5.06 -7.21
CA TRP A 197 -12.69 -4.18 -7.33
C TRP A 197 -13.96 -4.97 -7.63
N ASP A 198 -15.11 -4.38 -7.33
CA ASP A 198 -16.40 -4.92 -7.76
C ASP A 198 -16.58 -4.74 -9.27
N THR A 199 -16.68 -5.86 -9.98
CA THR A 199 -16.82 -5.90 -11.43
C THR A 199 -18.27 -5.85 -11.91
N ASN A 200 -19.25 -5.97 -11.00
CA ASN A 200 -20.66 -6.13 -11.35
C ASN A 200 -21.45 -4.82 -11.21
N SER A 201 -21.06 -3.94 -10.28
CA SER A 201 -21.76 -2.66 -10.07
C SER A 201 -21.12 -1.48 -10.82
N GLY A 202 -19.97 -1.67 -11.46
CA GLY A 202 -19.17 -0.57 -12.02
C GLY A 202 -18.62 0.40 -10.97
N GLN A 203 -18.79 0.08 -9.68
CA GLN A 203 -18.17 0.79 -8.56
C GLN A 203 -16.90 0.04 -8.16
N GLN A 204 -15.82 0.76 -7.81
CA GLN A 204 -14.64 0.08 -7.27
C GLN A 204 -15.04 -0.75 -6.02
N GLY A 205 -14.29 -1.81 -5.70
CA GLY A 205 -14.24 -2.60 -4.43
C GLY A 205 -15.50 -2.83 -3.55
N GLY A 206 -16.68 -2.98 -4.15
CA GLY A 206 -17.86 -3.58 -3.52
C GLY A 206 -17.68 -5.07 -3.17
N PRO A 207 -18.77 -5.81 -2.88
CA PRO A 207 -18.71 -7.20 -2.38
C PRO A 207 -18.00 -8.16 -3.33
N ASP A 208 -18.01 -7.82 -4.62
CA ASP A 208 -17.63 -8.71 -5.69
C ASP A 208 -16.13 -8.70 -5.99
N GLY A 209 -15.37 -7.74 -5.44
CA GLY A 209 -13.91 -7.75 -5.50
C GLY A 209 -13.25 -8.79 -4.59
N ASP A 210 -11.92 -8.86 -4.64
CA ASP A 210 -11.10 -9.77 -3.82
C ASP A 210 -9.92 -9.07 -3.10
N ASN A 211 -9.29 -9.80 -2.17
CA ASN A 211 -7.99 -9.50 -1.58
C ASN A 211 -6.80 -9.80 -2.49
N TRP A 212 -7.05 -10.46 -3.62
CA TRP A 212 -6.04 -10.96 -4.52
C TRP A 212 -6.20 -10.35 -5.90
N THR A 213 -5.07 -10.13 -6.57
CA THR A 213 -5.02 -9.55 -7.90
C THR A 213 -5.37 -10.61 -8.93
N ALA A 214 -6.32 -10.29 -9.82
CA ALA A 214 -6.65 -11.15 -10.95
C ALA A 214 -5.58 -11.03 -12.06
N PRO A 215 -5.30 -12.09 -12.82
CA PRO A 215 -4.42 -12.01 -13.98
C PRO A 215 -4.99 -11.09 -15.06
N GLY A 216 -4.09 -10.50 -15.86
CA GLY A 216 -4.42 -9.53 -16.90
C GLY A 216 -4.76 -8.15 -16.33
N GLY A 217 -5.81 -7.55 -16.88
CA GLY A 217 -6.30 -6.22 -16.52
C GLY A 217 -5.71 -5.08 -17.33
N SER A 218 -5.95 -3.88 -16.84
CA SER A 218 -5.44 -2.60 -17.35
C SER A 218 -4.93 -1.74 -16.20
N ARG A 219 -4.19 -0.69 -16.52
CA ARG A 219 -3.72 0.33 -15.56
C ARG A 219 -4.83 0.83 -14.65
N ASP A 220 -4.51 1.08 -13.39
CA ASP A 220 -5.36 1.85 -12.48
C ASP A 220 -5.16 3.35 -12.76
N VAL A 221 -6.22 4.00 -13.22
CA VAL A 221 -6.15 5.43 -13.60
C VAL A 221 -6.64 6.39 -12.49
N LYS A 222 -6.84 5.89 -11.27
CA LYS A 222 -7.45 6.62 -10.15
C LYS A 222 -6.55 6.71 -8.95
N ASN A 223 -5.94 5.61 -8.54
CA ASN A 223 -5.29 5.52 -7.22
C ASN A 223 -3.81 5.90 -7.29
N THR A 224 -3.31 6.57 -6.25
CA THR A 224 -1.87 6.78 -6.04
C THR A 224 -1.22 5.66 -5.21
N THR A 225 -2.01 4.61 -4.93
CA THR A 225 -1.59 3.38 -4.28
C THR A 225 -2.03 2.23 -5.17
N GLU A 226 -1.08 1.47 -5.70
CA GLU A 226 -1.35 0.27 -6.50
C GLU A 226 -0.76 -0.97 -5.84
N ASN A 227 -1.52 -2.06 -5.86
CA ASN A 227 -1.15 -3.33 -5.25
C ASN A 227 -1.26 -4.49 -6.23
N VAL A 228 -0.27 -5.38 -6.22
CA VAL A 228 -0.37 -6.72 -6.79
C VAL A 228 -0.15 -7.73 -5.67
N PHE A 229 -1.21 -8.45 -5.27
CA PHE A 229 -1.16 -9.46 -4.22
C PHE A 229 -1.54 -10.83 -4.77
N LEU A 230 -0.69 -11.83 -4.58
CA LEU A 230 -0.84 -13.17 -5.15
C LEU A 230 -0.60 -14.24 -4.10
N GLN A 231 -1.46 -15.26 -4.07
CA GLN A 231 -1.26 -16.45 -3.25
C GLN A 231 -0.43 -17.48 -4.01
N ASN A 232 0.43 -18.21 -3.28
CA ASN A 232 1.24 -19.30 -3.81
C ASN A 232 1.94 -18.92 -5.14
N PRO A 233 2.71 -17.81 -5.17
CA PRO A 233 3.39 -17.37 -6.37
C PRO A 233 4.32 -18.46 -6.94
N GLU A 234 4.44 -18.48 -8.27
CA GLU A 234 5.43 -19.28 -8.97
C GLU A 234 6.84 -18.89 -8.50
N ALA A 235 7.68 -19.89 -8.21
CA ALA A 235 9.08 -19.67 -7.90
C ALA A 235 9.87 -19.25 -9.13
N GLY A 236 10.83 -18.34 -8.97
CA GLY A 236 11.69 -17.88 -10.07
C GLY A 236 11.72 -16.37 -10.21
N LYS A 237 12.13 -15.90 -11.39
CA LYS A 237 12.29 -14.48 -11.68
C LYS A 237 10.97 -13.83 -12.07
N TRP A 238 10.59 -12.81 -11.31
CA TRP A 238 9.47 -11.92 -11.58
C TRP A 238 9.98 -10.56 -12.04
N GLN A 239 9.23 -9.89 -12.91
CA GLN A 239 9.48 -8.50 -13.28
C GLN A 239 8.45 -7.61 -12.59
N VAL A 240 8.92 -6.65 -11.80
CA VAL A 240 8.10 -5.59 -11.23
C VAL A 240 8.41 -4.30 -11.97
N ILE A 241 7.41 -3.77 -12.67
CA ILE A 241 7.57 -2.67 -13.61
C ILE A 241 6.76 -1.48 -13.09
N ILE A 242 7.42 -0.34 -12.92
CA ILE A 242 6.81 0.95 -12.62
C ILE A 242 6.89 1.80 -13.87
N SER A 243 5.78 2.41 -14.29
CA SER A 243 5.72 3.30 -15.46
C SER A 243 5.19 4.68 -15.07
N GLY A 244 5.83 5.74 -15.59
CA GLY A 244 5.36 7.13 -15.48
C GLY A 244 4.41 7.46 -16.63
N ASP A 245 3.25 6.79 -16.68
CA ASP A 245 2.34 6.84 -17.82
C ASP A 245 1.84 8.26 -18.15
N GLU A 246 1.67 9.11 -17.14
CA GLU A 246 1.33 10.52 -17.31
C GLU A 246 1.98 11.33 -16.19
N ILE A 247 3.06 12.07 -16.47
CA ILE A 247 3.66 12.99 -15.49
C ILE A 247 3.59 14.39 -16.08
N THR A 248 2.66 15.19 -15.56
CA THR A 248 2.38 16.55 -16.06
C THR A 248 2.78 17.63 -15.06
N LYS A 249 3.06 17.24 -13.82
CA LYS A 249 3.57 18.09 -12.75
C LYS A 249 4.77 17.42 -12.11
N ASP A 250 5.77 18.22 -11.78
CA ASP A 250 6.93 17.77 -11.04
C ASP A 250 6.53 17.52 -9.57
N THR A 251 6.84 16.32 -9.08
CA THR A 251 6.64 15.93 -7.68
C THR A 251 7.95 15.62 -6.97
N HIS A 252 9.08 15.60 -7.69
CA HIS A 252 10.43 15.43 -7.14
C HIS A 252 11.20 16.76 -7.23
N VAL A 253 10.72 17.71 -6.41
CA VAL A 253 11.08 19.13 -6.44
C VAL A 253 12.51 19.42 -5.97
N GLU A 254 13.24 18.41 -5.52
CA GLU A 254 14.67 18.47 -5.21
C GLU A 254 15.53 18.75 -6.45
N THR A 255 14.99 18.52 -7.65
CA THR A 255 15.64 18.83 -8.93
C THR A 255 14.73 19.70 -9.81
N PRO A 256 15.26 20.35 -10.87
CA PRO A 256 14.44 21.14 -11.78
C PRO A 256 13.78 20.32 -12.91
N ALA A 257 14.00 19.01 -12.95
CA ALA A 257 13.48 18.15 -14.01
C ALA A 257 12.00 17.83 -13.79
N LEU A 258 11.24 17.60 -14.87
CA LEU A 258 9.87 17.09 -14.75
C LEU A 258 9.93 15.59 -14.49
N ASP A 259 9.84 15.20 -13.22
CA ASP A 259 9.81 13.82 -12.80
C ASP A 259 9.05 13.60 -11.49
N ALA A 260 8.96 12.32 -11.10
CA ALA A 260 8.38 11.88 -9.86
C ALA A 260 9.30 10.85 -9.21
N ASP A 261 9.25 10.75 -7.89
CA ASP A 261 9.76 9.60 -7.15
C ASP A 261 8.60 8.76 -6.62
N TYR A 262 8.91 7.59 -6.10
CA TYR A 262 7.91 6.69 -5.55
C TYR A 262 8.50 5.76 -4.48
N ALA A 263 7.62 5.23 -3.66
CA ALA A 263 7.90 4.07 -2.85
C ALA A 263 7.41 2.80 -3.54
N LEU A 264 8.25 1.77 -3.51
CA LEU A 264 7.90 0.41 -3.91
C LEU A 264 8.30 -0.53 -2.78
N VAL A 265 7.36 -1.33 -2.31
CA VAL A 265 7.62 -2.43 -1.37
C VAL A 265 7.18 -3.73 -2.02
N VAL A 266 8.09 -4.68 -2.16
CA VAL A 266 7.79 -6.02 -2.64
C VAL A 266 8.13 -7.04 -1.57
N ARG A 267 7.19 -7.92 -1.26
CA ARG A 267 7.31 -9.02 -0.30
C ARG A 267 7.23 -10.36 -0.99
N GLY A 268 7.87 -11.36 -0.38
CA GLY A 268 7.87 -12.74 -0.86
C GLY A 268 9.01 -12.99 -1.83
N VAL A 269 10.05 -12.17 -1.73
CA VAL A 269 11.23 -12.23 -2.59
C VAL A 269 12.46 -12.45 -1.73
N ILE A 270 13.52 -12.99 -2.33
CA ILE A 270 14.84 -12.98 -1.71
C ILE A 270 15.22 -11.51 -1.49
N ALA A 271 15.47 -11.13 -0.23
CA ALA A 271 15.85 -9.77 0.10
C ALA A 271 17.06 -9.37 -0.73
N ALA A 272 16.91 -8.32 -1.53
CA ALA A 272 18.01 -7.69 -2.23
C ALA A 272 18.44 -6.46 -1.42
N ALA A 273 19.73 -6.14 -1.47
CA ALA A 273 20.19 -4.86 -0.96
C ALA A 273 19.39 -3.72 -1.64
N PRO A 274 19.10 -2.61 -0.93
CA PRO A 274 18.49 -1.44 -1.56
C PRO A 274 19.33 -1.05 -2.79
N PRO A 275 18.70 -0.60 -3.89
CA PRO A 275 19.47 0.00 -4.98
C PRO A 275 20.28 1.18 -4.42
N CYS A 276 21.54 1.25 -4.85
CA CYS A 276 22.50 2.26 -4.45
C CYS A 276 22.26 3.61 -5.13
#